data_AF-A0A2K1K288-F1
#
_entry.id   AF-A0A2K1K288-F1
#
_cell.length_a   1.000
_cell.length_b   1.000
_cell.length_c   1.000
_cell.angle_alpha   90.00
_cell.angle_beta   90.00
_cell.angle_gamma   90.00
#
_symmetry.space_group_name_H-M   'P 1'
#
loop_
_entity.id
_entity.type
_entity.pdbx_description
1 polymer ?
#
loop_
_entity_poly.entity_id
_entity_poly.type
_entity_poly.pdbx_seq_one_letter_code
_entity_poly.pdbx_strand_id
1 'polypeptide(L)'
;MSSDGAGAIAFKGLGLMMNASKQGMAALSGGLDKVRKQYASKHQADVIAELKKKNVPPSELMFQSLQKLDFLSLAGYKHEVTLVSQQTAKRLLDPEKSSVPLEMVLVLGGSMSEEAQRFGDFQKSSILQGLQEYINMSRMGKDHYDRDTMVHEFYYAILLCTEEVGGDWQRFEGICKEVVRRVATMRTAPDANHELQNKSAKALFTFASAIKIAAQQEEQKRNKALRDAEALIQKEQEKKSRASASEPLQAQRPAVNQQPTTN
;
A
#
# COMPACT_ATOMS: atom_id res chain seq x y z
N MET A 1 23.92 -8.10 -35.05
CA MET A 1 24.06 -9.26 -34.13
C MET A 1 25.38 -9.03 -33.41
N SER A 2 25.47 -8.70 -32.13
CA SER A 2 24.88 -9.33 -30.96
C SER A 2 24.73 -8.31 -29.81
N SER A 3 23.60 -8.35 -29.11
CA SER A 3 23.21 -7.44 -28.03
C SER A 3 22.85 -8.20 -26.74
N ASP A 4 23.60 -9.25 -26.40
CA ASP A 4 23.25 -10.16 -25.28
C ASP A 4 24.12 -9.98 -24.02
N GLY A 5 24.99 -8.97 -23.95
CA GLY A 5 25.84 -8.74 -22.77
C GLY A 5 25.20 -7.89 -21.65
N ALA A 6 24.20 -7.06 -21.97
CA ALA A 6 23.68 -6.06 -21.04
C ALA A 6 22.61 -6.61 -20.06
N GLY A 7 21.87 -7.65 -20.46
CA GLY A 7 20.81 -8.25 -19.64
C GLY A 7 21.33 -9.09 -18.46
N ALA A 8 22.50 -9.73 -18.61
CA ALA A 8 23.06 -10.61 -17.59
C ALA A 8 23.79 -9.87 -16.46
N ILE A 9 24.32 -8.67 -16.72
CA ILE A 9 25.04 -7.86 -15.72
C ILE A 9 24.06 -7.02 -14.89
N ALA A 10 22.92 -6.60 -15.46
CA ALA A 10 21.86 -5.90 -14.72
C ALA A 10 21.15 -6.79 -13.67
N PHE A 11 20.95 -8.08 -13.97
CA PHE A 11 20.37 -9.03 -12.99
C PHE A 11 21.32 -9.38 -11.84
N LYS A 12 22.65 -9.44 -12.08
CA LYS A 12 23.64 -9.63 -11.01
C LYS A 12 23.82 -8.39 -10.14
N GLY A 13 23.72 -7.19 -10.72
CA GLY A 13 23.76 -5.92 -9.98
C GLY A 13 22.58 -5.74 -9.02
N LEU A 14 21.38 -6.11 -9.43
CA LEU A 14 20.16 -6.07 -8.61
C LEU A 14 20.22 -7.09 -7.44
N GLY A 15 20.80 -8.26 -7.69
CA GLY A 15 20.96 -9.31 -6.66
C GLY A 15 21.99 -8.98 -5.57
N LEU A 16 23.07 -8.26 -5.92
CA LEU A 16 24.08 -7.83 -4.93
C LEU A 16 23.61 -6.62 -4.10
N MET A 17 22.80 -5.71 -4.68
CA MET A 17 22.22 -4.58 -3.96
C MET A 17 21.16 -4.97 -2.93
N MET A 18 20.38 -6.03 -3.16
CA MET A 18 19.40 -6.53 -2.18
C MET A 18 20.04 -7.17 -0.93
N ASN A 19 21.27 -7.68 -1.02
CA ASN A 19 21.93 -8.32 0.12
C ASN A 19 22.67 -7.31 1.02
N ALA A 20 23.31 -6.28 0.45
CA ALA A 20 24.02 -5.27 1.22
C ALA A 20 23.08 -4.29 1.96
N SER A 21 21.88 -4.04 1.43
CA SER A 21 20.85 -3.20 2.05
C SER A 21 20.07 -3.90 3.18
N LYS A 22 20.02 -5.24 3.18
CA LYS A 22 19.39 -6.03 4.26
C LYS A 22 20.24 -6.09 5.54
N GLN A 23 21.56 -6.11 5.44
CA GLN A 23 22.43 -6.27 6.62
C GLN A 23 22.66 -4.96 7.39
N GLY A 24 22.71 -3.80 6.72
CA GLY A 24 22.91 -2.50 7.38
C GLY A 24 21.66 -1.94 8.08
N MET A 25 20.46 -2.18 7.52
CA MET A 25 19.18 -1.69 8.08
C MET A 25 18.63 -2.59 9.22
N ALA A 26 19.07 -3.85 9.30
CA ALA A 26 18.63 -4.79 10.33
C ALA A 26 19.27 -4.54 11.71
N ALA A 27 20.47 -3.95 11.76
CA ALA A 27 21.21 -3.78 13.02
C ALA A 27 20.80 -2.54 13.83
N LEU A 28 20.31 -1.48 13.17
CA LEU A 28 19.90 -0.23 13.83
C LEU A 28 18.39 -0.16 14.13
N SER A 29 17.55 -0.90 13.40
CA SER A 29 16.10 -0.99 13.70
C SER A 29 15.77 -2.04 14.77
N GLY A 30 16.57 -3.10 14.92
CA GLY A 30 16.21 -4.28 15.71
C GLY A 30 16.11 -4.09 17.24
N GLY A 31 16.68 -3.01 17.79
CA GLY A 31 16.77 -2.80 19.25
C GLY A 31 15.59 -2.06 19.88
N LEU A 32 15.02 -1.06 19.20
CA LEU A 32 13.91 -0.23 19.71
C LEU A 32 12.55 -0.58 19.10
N ASP A 33 12.50 -1.15 17.88
CA ASP A 33 11.26 -1.63 17.25
C ASP A 33 10.69 -2.88 17.93
N LYS A 34 11.53 -3.72 18.55
CA LYS A 34 11.09 -5.04 19.05
C LYS A 34 10.03 -4.94 20.16
N VAL A 35 10.09 -3.93 21.03
CA VAL A 35 9.18 -3.84 22.19
C VAL A 35 7.83 -3.23 21.81
N ARG A 36 7.78 -2.29 20.84
CA ARG A 36 6.51 -1.72 20.34
C ARG A 36 5.87 -2.53 19.20
N LYS A 37 6.65 -3.10 18.27
CA LYS A 37 6.13 -4.04 17.25
C LYS A 37 5.59 -5.32 17.88
N GLN A 38 6.12 -5.79 19.01
CA GLN A 38 5.58 -6.96 19.70
C GLN A 38 4.17 -6.73 20.29
N TYR A 39 3.82 -5.51 20.72
CA TYR A 39 2.48 -5.25 21.26
C TYR A 39 1.43 -5.09 20.14
N ALA A 40 1.77 -4.37 19.07
CA ALA A 40 0.90 -4.23 17.89
C ALA A 40 0.73 -5.55 17.12
N SER A 41 1.79 -6.37 17.01
CA SER A 41 1.71 -7.70 16.36
C SER A 41 0.99 -8.75 17.19
N LYS A 42 1.12 -8.74 18.53
CA LYS A 42 0.34 -9.63 19.41
C LYS A 42 -1.15 -9.31 19.33
N HIS A 43 -1.53 -8.05 19.49
CA HIS A 43 -2.93 -7.66 19.40
C HIS A 43 -3.54 -8.01 18.03
N GLN A 44 -2.84 -7.71 16.94
CA GLN A 44 -3.30 -8.09 15.60
C GLN A 44 -3.39 -9.62 15.44
N ALA A 45 -2.40 -10.38 15.93
CA ALA A 45 -2.42 -11.84 15.88
C ALA A 45 -3.57 -12.43 16.71
N ASP A 46 -3.86 -11.85 17.89
CA ASP A 46 -4.96 -12.27 18.75
C ASP A 46 -6.31 -12.02 18.07
N VAL A 47 -6.52 -10.83 17.48
CA VAL A 47 -7.75 -10.53 16.73
C VAL A 47 -7.89 -11.43 15.49
N ILE A 48 -6.81 -11.67 14.76
CA ILE A 48 -6.81 -12.61 13.62
C ILE A 48 -7.16 -14.02 14.08
N ALA A 49 -6.59 -14.47 15.20
CA ALA A 49 -6.88 -15.79 15.77
C ALA A 49 -8.35 -15.90 16.19
N GLU A 50 -8.92 -14.87 16.80
CA GLU A 50 -10.34 -14.81 17.15
C GLU A 50 -11.24 -14.82 15.92
N LEU A 51 -10.91 -14.06 14.88
CA LEU A 51 -11.68 -14.05 13.64
C LEU A 51 -11.60 -15.41 12.92
N LYS A 52 -10.43 -16.03 12.88
CA LYS A 52 -10.24 -17.39 12.34
C LYS A 52 -11.05 -18.43 13.11
N LYS A 53 -11.19 -18.30 14.44
CA LYS A 53 -12.05 -19.18 15.27
C LYS A 53 -13.54 -19.07 14.92
N LYS A 54 -14.00 -17.93 14.39
CA LYS A 54 -15.40 -17.77 13.95
C LYS A 54 -15.74 -18.58 12.71
N ASN A 55 -14.74 -19.13 12.02
CA ASN A 55 -14.89 -19.95 10.81
C ASN A 55 -15.73 -19.27 9.70
N VAL A 56 -15.63 -17.94 9.62
CA VAL A 56 -16.27 -17.12 8.58
C VAL A 56 -15.24 -16.84 7.49
N PRO A 57 -15.55 -17.06 6.20
CA PRO A 57 -14.65 -16.73 5.11
C PRO A 57 -14.25 -15.24 5.13
N PRO A 58 -12.98 -14.89 4.84
CA PRO A 58 -12.54 -13.49 4.78
C PRO A 58 -13.37 -12.61 3.83
N SER A 59 -13.78 -13.14 2.68
CA SER A 59 -14.67 -12.45 1.74
C SER A 59 -16.03 -12.10 2.36
N GLU A 60 -16.54 -12.95 3.24
CA GLU A 60 -17.79 -12.73 3.97
C GLU A 60 -17.63 -11.65 5.04
N LEU A 61 -16.48 -11.57 5.72
CA LEU A 61 -16.16 -10.46 6.63
C LEU A 61 -16.08 -9.13 5.88
N MET A 62 -15.52 -9.13 4.67
CA MET A 62 -15.46 -7.94 3.81
C MET A 62 -16.86 -7.53 3.34
N PHE A 63 -17.71 -8.50 2.97
CA PHE A 63 -19.11 -8.28 2.64
C PHE A 63 -19.88 -7.64 3.80
N GLN A 64 -19.78 -8.20 5.00
CA GLN A 64 -20.45 -7.66 6.19
C GLN A 64 -20.00 -6.22 6.50
N SER A 65 -18.70 -5.94 6.37
CA SER A 65 -18.16 -4.59 6.60
C SER A 65 -18.71 -3.58 5.58
N LEU A 66 -18.76 -3.95 4.30
CA LEU A 66 -19.32 -3.10 3.25
C LEU A 66 -20.84 -2.95 3.33
N GLN A 67 -21.53 -3.97 3.79
CA GLN A 67 -22.96 -3.91 4.07
C GLN A 67 -23.27 -2.90 5.18
N LYS A 68 -22.46 -2.83 6.25
CA LYS A 68 -22.62 -1.80 7.30
C LYS A 68 -22.43 -0.39 6.74
N LEU A 69 -21.44 -0.20 5.86
CA LEU A 69 -21.20 1.07 5.18
C LEU A 69 -22.37 1.47 4.27
N ASP A 70 -22.94 0.51 3.54
CA ASP A 70 -24.16 0.72 2.75
C ASP A 70 -25.32 1.17 3.64
N PHE A 71 -25.52 0.52 4.80
CA PHE A 71 -26.59 0.87 5.72
C PHE A 71 -26.42 2.29 6.29
N LEU A 72 -25.19 2.70 6.60
CA LEU A 72 -24.90 4.09 6.99
C LEU A 72 -25.27 5.09 5.89
N SER A 73 -24.93 4.77 4.63
CA SER A 73 -25.29 5.61 3.49
C SER A 73 -26.81 5.75 3.33
N LEU A 74 -27.53 4.62 3.39
CA LEU A 74 -28.99 4.57 3.24
C LEU A 74 -29.72 5.27 4.39
N ALA A 75 -29.16 5.23 5.60
CA ALA A 75 -29.67 5.97 6.75
C ALA A 75 -29.36 7.49 6.69
N GLY A 76 -28.68 7.97 5.64
CA GLY A 76 -28.41 9.39 5.43
C GLY A 76 -27.09 9.90 6.01
N TYR A 77 -26.29 9.05 6.66
CA TYR A 77 -25.00 9.40 7.27
C TYR A 77 -23.86 9.49 6.24
N LYS A 78 -24.07 10.26 5.16
CA LYS A 78 -23.11 10.40 4.04
C LYS A 78 -21.74 10.90 4.52
N HIS A 79 -21.70 11.75 5.55
CA HIS A 79 -20.44 12.21 6.13
C HIS A 79 -19.66 11.09 6.83
N GLU A 80 -20.34 10.09 7.41
CA GLU A 80 -19.67 9.00 8.12
C GLU A 80 -19.07 8.04 7.12
N VAL A 81 -19.78 7.79 6.01
CA VAL A 81 -19.24 7.03 4.87
C VAL A 81 -17.90 7.63 4.44
N THR A 82 -17.82 8.94 4.23
CA THR A 82 -16.57 9.62 3.87
C THR A 82 -15.49 9.45 4.93
N LEU A 83 -15.81 9.67 6.21
CA LEU A 83 -14.83 9.62 7.30
C LEU A 83 -14.31 8.20 7.57
N VAL A 84 -15.19 7.20 7.61
CA VAL A 84 -14.83 5.77 7.68
C VAL A 84 -13.91 5.40 6.53
N SER A 85 -14.23 5.85 5.30
CA SER A 85 -13.43 5.56 4.10
C SER A 85 -12.02 6.11 4.22
N GLN A 86 -11.89 7.37 4.65
CA GLN A 86 -10.59 8.02 4.83
C GLN A 86 -9.76 7.39 5.96
N GLN A 87 -10.38 7.08 7.09
CA GLN A 87 -9.68 6.45 8.20
C GLN A 87 -9.27 5.01 7.87
N THR A 88 -10.10 4.29 7.12
CA THR A 88 -9.75 2.96 6.60
C THR A 88 -8.56 3.04 5.66
N ALA A 89 -8.56 3.98 4.71
CA ALA A 89 -7.42 4.22 3.83
C ALA A 89 -6.13 4.54 4.62
N LYS A 90 -6.21 5.42 5.62
CA LYS A 90 -5.09 5.72 6.52
C LYS A 90 -4.60 4.48 7.27
N ARG A 91 -5.52 3.65 7.79
CA ARG A 91 -5.18 2.44 8.55
C ARG A 91 -4.51 1.37 7.68
N LEU A 92 -4.95 1.22 6.43
CA LEU A 92 -4.40 0.27 5.45
C LEU A 92 -3.02 0.68 4.95
N LEU A 93 -2.75 1.98 4.87
CA LEU A 93 -1.49 2.56 4.38
C LEU A 93 -0.51 2.92 5.51
N ASP A 94 -0.88 2.71 6.77
CA ASP A 94 -0.03 2.99 7.92
C ASP A 94 1.21 2.06 7.88
N PRO A 95 2.43 2.59 7.65
CA PRO A 95 3.62 1.77 7.47
C PRO A 95 4.07 1.07 8.75
N GLU A 96 3.61 1.54 9.92
CA GLU A 96 3.98 0.97 11.22
C GLU A 96 2.97 -0.05 11.71
N LYS A 97 1.70 0.09 11.30
CA LYS A 97 0.58 -0.67 11.87
C LYS A 97 -0.11 -1.59 10.87
N SER A 98 0.04 -1.37 9.56
CA SER A 98 -0.58 -2.18 8.53
C SER A 98 0.32 -3.33 8.11
N SER A 99 -0.26 -4.51 7.94
CA SER A 99 0.39 -5.65 7.30
C SER A 99 -0.12 -5.89 5.87
N VAL A 100 -1.01 -5.03 5.37
CA VAL A 100 -1.55 -5.13 4.01
C VAL A 100 -0.55 -4.52 3.02
N PRO A 101 -0.09 -5.26 1.99
CA PRO A 101 0.82 -4.72 0.98
C PRO A 101 0.18 -3.57 0.18
N LEU A 102 0.95 -2.54 -0.15
CA LEU A 102 0.47 -1.38 -0.91
C LEU A 102 -0.17 -1.78 -2.25
N GLU A 103 0.41 -2.78 -2.92
CA GLU A 103 -0.09 -3.34 -4.18
C GLU A 103 -1.51 -3.90 -4.02
N MET A 104 -1.78 -4.56 -2.89
CA MET A 104 -3.11 -5.07 -2.59
C MET A 104 -4.09 -3.92 -2.28
N VAL A 105 -3.65 -2.87 -1.61
CA VAL A 105 -4.49 -1.68 -1.37
C VAL A 105 -4.84 -0.97 -2.69
N LEU A 106 -3.91 -0.92 -3.64
CA LEU A 106 -4.16 -0.39 -4.99
C LEU A 106 -5.18 -1.23 -5.75
N VAL A 107 -5.05 -2.56 -5.72
CA VAL A 107 -6.00 -3.50 -6.34
C VAL A 107 -7.38 -3.35 -5.70
N LEU A 108 -7.47 -3.32 -4.37
CA LEU A 108 -8.72 -3.11 -3.63
C LEU A 108 -9.47 -1.86 -4.11
N GLY A 109 -8.81 -0.70 -4.02
CA GLY A 109 -9.42 0.58 -4.40
C GLY A 109 -9.78 0.63 -5.88
N GLY A 110 -8.90 0.12 -6.76
CA GLY A 110 -9.13 0.04 -8.19
C GLY A 110 -10.33 -0.83 -8.55
N SER A 111 -10.28 -2.11 -8.21
CA SER A 111 -11.27 -3.11 -8.59
C SER A 111 -12.66 -2.82 -8.01
N MET A 112 -12.74 -2.36 -6.75
CA MET A 112 -14.03 -1.99 -6.15
C MET A 112 -14.63 -0.75 -6.81
N SER A 113 -13.81 0.25 -7.13
CA SER A 113 -14.29 1.48 -7.80
C SER A 113 -14.82 1.19 -9.20
N GLU A 114 -14.13 0.35 -9.97
CA GLU A 114 -14.54 -0.08 -11.30
C GLU A 114 -15.84 -0.90 -11.27
N GLU A 115 -15.97 -1.84 -10.34
CA GLU A 115 -17.19 -2.64 -10.25
C GLU A 115 -18.39 -1.79 -9.82
N ALA A 116 -18.20 -0.85 -8.88
CA ALA A 116 -19.26 0.05 -8.45
C ALA A 116 -19.77 0.93 -9.61
N GLN A 117 -18.89 1.37 -10.51
CA GLN A 117 -19.26 2.17 -11.68
C GLN A 117 -20.17 1.44 -12.68
N ARG A 118 -20.26 0.10 -12.62
CA ARG A 118 -21.21 -0.65 -13.45
C ARG A 118 -22.68 -0.38 -13.08
N PHE A 119 -22.92 0.14 -11.89
CA PHE A 119 -24.25 0.43 -11.35
C PHE A 119 -24.59 1.93 -11.35
N GLY A 120 -23.72 2.78 -11.87
CA GLY A 120 -23.97 4.22 -12.03
C GLY A 120 -22.75 5.02 -12.45
N ASP A 121 -22.98 6.16 -13.10
CA ASP A 121 -21.92 7.12 -13.43
C ASP A 121 -21.65 8.03 -12.23
N PHE A 122 -20.47 7.83 -11.61
CA PHE A 122 -20.04 8.59 -10.44
C PHE A 122 -18.80 9.45 -10.71
N GLN A 123 -18.21 9.40 -11.92
CA GLN A 123 -16.96 10.12 -12.23
C GLN A 123 -17.16 11.63 -12.26
N LYS A 124 -18.34 12.09 -12.72
CA LYS A 124 -18.72 13.51 -12.75
C LYS A 124 -19.30 14.02 -11.44
N SER A 125 -19.46 13.16 -10.45
CA SER A 125 -20.09 13.55 -9.20
C SER A 125 -19.13 14.42 -8.38
N SER A 126 -19.68 15.40 -7.67
CA SER A 126 -18.98 16.21 -6.67
C SER A 126 -18.36 15.39 -5.53
N ILE A 127 -18.45 14.06 -5.57
CA ILE A 127 -17.89 13.12 -4.59
C ILE A 127 -16.37 13.17 -4.64
N LEU A 128 -15.73 13.16 -5.82
CA LEU A 128 -14.25 13.16 -5.89
C LEU A 128 -13.70 14.52 -5.42
N GLN A 129 -14.37 15.61 -5.80
CA GLN A 129 -14.02 16.95 -5.34
C GLN A 129 -14.27 17.11 -3.83
N GLY A 130 -15.43 16.65 -3.34
CA GLY A 130 -15.77 16.64 -1.92
C GLY A 130 -14.85 15.75 -1.09
N LEU A 131 -14.40 14.61 -1.61
CA LEU A 131 -13.39 13.78 -0.97
C LEU A 131 -12.08 14.55 -0.81
N GLN A 132 -11.65 15.26 -1.85
CA GLN A 132 -10.43 16.08 -1.81
C GLN A 132 -10.57 17.27 -0.85
N GLU A 133 -11.73 17.93 -0.82
CA GLU A 133 -12.04 19.03 0.11
C GLU A 133 -12.10 18.54 1.56
N TYR A 134 -12.71 17.39 1.82
CA TYR A 134 -12.78 16.79 3.16
C TYR A 134 -11.43 16.25 3.64
N ILE A 135 -10.57 15.74 2.75
CA ILE A 135 -9.18 15.39 3.10
C ILE A 135 -8.45 16.61 3.70
N ASN A 136 -8.79 17.82 3.25
CA ASN A 136 -8.19 19.06 3.71
C ASN A 136 -8.85 19.64 4.97
N MET A 137 -10.02 19.12 5.40
CA MET A 137 -10.76 19.61 6.57
C MET A 137 -10.51 18.73 7.81
N SER A 138 -9.56 19.14 8.67
CA SER A 138 -9.11 18.40 9.85
C SER A 138 -10.00 18.52 11.11
N ARG A 139 -11.30 18.87 11.02
CA ARG A 139 -12.15 18.99 12.22
C ARG A 139 -13.20 17.89 12.31
N MET A 140 -12.93 16.92 13.17
CA MET A 140 -13.85 15.85 13.57
C MET A 140 -14.79 16.37 14.67
N GLY A 141 -16.09 16.14 14.50
CA GLY A 141 -17.11 16.38 15.53
C GLY A 141 -17.03 15.38 16.69
N LYS A 142 -17.83 15.56 17.74
CA LYS A 142 -17.77 14.74 18.97
C LYS A 142 -18.76 13.57 19.00
N ASP A 143 -19.70 13.52 18.07
CA ASP A 143 -20.80 12.55 18.07
C ASP A 143 -20.60 11.55 16.93
N HIS A 144 -19.99 10.41 17.20
CA HIS A 144 -19.65 9.46 16.14
C HIS A 144 -20.21 8.07 16.45
N TYR A 145 -20.97 7.55 15.47
CA TYR A 145 -21.19 6.12 15.27
C TYR A 145 -19.85 5.39 15.36
N ASP A 146 -19.86 4.11 15.73
CA ASP A 146 -18.71 3.25 16.05
C ASP A 146 -17.69 3.09 14.90
N ARG A 147 -17.04 4.21 14.54
CA ARG A 147 -16.23 4.42 13.34
C ARG A 147 -14.93 3.65 13.43
N ASP A 148 -14.30 3.71 14.60
CA ASP A 148 -13.07 2.97 14.87
C ASP A 148 -13.33 1.47 14.73
N THR A 149 -14.45 0.96 15.24
CA THR A 149 -14.86 -0.44 15.05
C THR A 149 -15.03 -0.77 13.58
N MET A 150 -15.73 0.05 12.79
CA MET A 150 -15.84 -0.19 11.34
C MET A 150 -14.49 -0.18 10.63
N VAL A 151 -13.60 0.76 10.96
CA VAL A 151 -12.24 0.83 10.39
C VAL A 151 -11.45 -0.43 10.73
N HIS A 152 -11.58 -0.93 11.95
CA HIS A 152 -10.97 -2.19 12.38
C HIS A 152 -11.56 -3.39 11.63
N GLU A 153 -12.88 -3.47 11.46
CA GLU A 153 -13.55 -4.52 10.69
C GLU A 153 -13.06 -4.55 9.24
N PHE A 154 -13.00 -3.39 8.58
CA PHE A 154 -12.43 -3.27 7.24
C PHE A 154 -10.98 -3.74 7.19
N TYR A 155 -10.14 -3.21 8.10
CA TYR A 155 -8.71 -3.55 8.14
C TYR A 155 -8.50 -5.07 8.23
N TYR A 156 -9.16 -5.73 9.18
CA TYR A 156 -8.97 -7.17 9.40
C TYR A 156 -9.60 -8.03 8.30
N ALA A 157 -10.76 -7.63 7.76
CA ALA A 157 -11.36 -8.34 6.63
C ALA A 157 -10.45 -8.31 5.39
N ILE A 158 -9.90 -7.13 5.07
CA ILE A 158 -8.98 -6.94 3.95
C ILE A 158 -7.68 -7.70 4.20
N LEU A 159 -7.10 -7.59 5.40
CA LEU A 159 -5.88 -8.30 5.76
C LEU A 159 -6.04 -9.81 5.61
N LEU A 160 -7.13 -10.38 6.12
CA LEU A 160 -7.41 -11.82 6.00
C LEU A 160 -7.62 -12.24 4.54
N CYS A 161 -8.28 -11.42 3.72
CA CYS A 161 -8.39 -11.70 2.28
C CYS A 161 -7.01 -11.71 1.62
N THR A 162 -6.14 -10.75 1.96
CA THR A 162 -4.77 -10.70 1.42
C THR A 162 -3.88 -11.84 1.91
N GLU A 163 -4.08 -12.32 3.14
CA GLU A 163 -3.41 -13.51 3.66
C GLU A 163 -3.87 -14.77 2.93
N GLU A 164 -5.18 -14.92 2.69
CA GLU A 164 -5.74 -16.10 2.04
C GLU A 164 -5.29 -16.25 0.58
N VAL A 165 -5.20 -15.13 -0.16
CA VAL A 165 -4.77 -15.14 -1.55
C VAL A 165 -3.25 -15.20 -1.72
N GLY A 166 -2.47 -14.98 -0.66
CA GLY A 166 -1.02 -15.21 -0.63
C GLY A 166 -0.19 -14.41 -1.64
N GLY A 167 -0.68 -13.26 -2.12
CA GLY A 167 -0.02 -12.46 -3.15
C GLY A 167 -0.64 -12.54 -4.54
N ASP A 168 -1.64 -13.42 -4.76
CA ASP A 168 -2.40 -13.48 -6.01
C ASP A 168 -3.38 -12.31 -6.11
N TRP A 169 -2.95 -11.26 -6.81
CA TRP A 169 -3.74 -10.04 -6.99
C TRP A 169 -4.99 -10.26 -7.87
N GLN A 170 -4.98 -11.23 -8.79
CA GLN A 170 -6.13 -11.53 -9.66
C GLN A 170 -7.25 -12.19 -8.86
N ARG A 171 -6.88 -13.13 -7.99
CA ARG A 171 -7.83 -13.73 -7.06
C ARG A 171 -8.39 -12.70 -6.09
N PHE A 172 -7.54 -11.81 -5.56
CA PHE A 172 -7.98 -10.73 -4.68
C PHE A 172 -8.92 -9.74 -5.37
N GLU A 173 -8.62 -9.34 -6.61
CA GLU A 173 -9.50 -8.54 -7.47
C GLU A 173 -10.87 -9.21 -7.65
N GLY A 174 -10.89 -10.53 -7.92
CA GLY A 174 -12.12 -11.30 -8.05
C GLY A 174 -13.01 -11.21 -6.81
N ILE A 175 -12.41 -11.35 -5.62
CA ILE A 175 -13.11 -11.18 -4.33
C ILE A 175 -13.65 -9.75 -4.19
N CYS A 176 -12.85 -8.73 -4.47
CA CYS A 176 -13.27 -7.33 -4.38
C CYS A 176 -14.50 -7.04 -5.26
N LYS A 177 -14.49 -7.52 -6.51
CA LYS A 177 -15.60 -7.35 -7.46
C LYS A 177 -16.84 -8.13 -7.03
N GLU A 178 -16.67 -9.37 -6.57
CA GLU A 178 -17.78 -10.21 -6.09
C GLU A 178 -18.50 -9.57 -4.89
N VAL A 179 -17.74 -9.08 -3.90
CA VAL A 179 -18.33 -8.45 -2.72
C VAL A 179 -19.06 -7.15 -3.06
N VAL A 180 -18.48 -6.29 -3.91
CA VAL A 180 -19.15 -5.05 -4.37
C VAL A 180 -20.46 -5.38 -5.08
N ARG A 181 -20.44 -6.37 -5.99
CA ARG A 181 -21.63 -6.80 -6.71
C ARG A 181 -22.71 -7.27 -5.74
N ARG A 182 -22.34 -8.11 -4.76
CA ARG A 182 -23.28 -8.61 -3.75
C ARG A 182 -23.92 -7.49 -2.93
N VAL A 183 -23.14 -6.51 -2.48
CA VAL A 183 -23.70 -5.38 -1.71
C VAL A 183 -24.57 -4.47 -2.59
N ALA A 184 -24.19 -4.24 -3.84
CA ALA A 184 -24.99 -3.42 -4.75
C ALA A 184 -26.34 -4.07 -5.13
N THR A 185 -26.43 -5.40 -5.10
CA THR A 185 -27.65 -6.14 -5.52
C THR A 185 -28.42 -6.79 -4.37
N MET A 186 -27.91 -6.79 -3.13
CA MET A 186 -28.57 -7.52 -2.02
C MET A 186 -29.99 -7.05 -1.67
N ARG A 187 -30.39 -5.85 -2.11
CA ARG A 187 -31.69 -5.23 -1.81
C ARG A 187 -32.59 -5.09 -3.05
N THR A 188 -32.16 -5.59 -4.22
CA THR A 188 -32.98 -5.53 -5.43
C THR A 188 -33.90 -6.75 -5.50
N ALA A 189 -35.20 -6.52 -5.29
CA ALA A 189 -36.26 -7.48 -5.65
C ALA A 189 -36.32 -7.66 -7.19
N PRO A 190 -37.07 -8.66 -7.72
CA PRO A 190 -37.22 -8.87 -9.16
C PRO A 190 -37.70 -7.62 -9.92
N ASP A 191 -38.45 -6.75 -9.24
CA ASP A 191 -38.80 -5.41 -9.72
C ASP A 191 -37.73 -4.42 -9.24
N ALA A 192 -36.71 -4.22 -10.08
CA ALA A 192 -35.47 -3.55 -9.74
C ALA A 192 -35.69 -2.12 -9.21
N ASN A 193 -35.52 -1.93 -7.90
CA ASN A 193 -35.36 -0.61 -7.32
C ASN A 193 -33.96 -0.07 -7.66
N HIS A 194 -33.79 0.37 -8.90
CA HIS A 194 -32.56 0.93 -9.45
C HIS A 194 -32.03 2.12 -8.64
N GLU A 195 -32.90 2.83 -7.91
CA GLU A 195 -32.49 3.93 -7.05
C GLU A 195 -31.70 3.45 -5.81
N LEU A 196 -32.15 2.38 -5.15
CA LEU A 196 -31.43 1.80 -4.03
C LEU A 196 -30.09 1.23 -4.46
N GLN A 197 -30.08 0.48 -5.57
CA GLN A 197 -28.84 -0.04 -6.16
C GLN A 197 -27.85 1.08 -6.49
N ASN A 198 -28.33 2.19 -7.06
CA ASN A 198 -27.49 3.35 -7.36
C ASN A 198 -26.92 4.00 -6.08
N LYS A 199 -27.74 4.14 -5.03
CA LYS A 199 -27.29 4.68 -3.72
C LYS A 199 -26.23 3.80 -3.07
N SER A 200 -26.41 2.48 -3.09
CA SER A 200 -25.44 1.52 -2.57
C SER A 200 -24.14 1.57 -3.37
N ALA A 201 -24.23 1.52 -4.69
CA ALA A 201 -23.07 1.63 -5.56
C ALA A 201 -22.30 2.94 -5.38
N LYS A 202 -23.00 4.06 -5.15
CA LYS A 202 -22.39 5.36 -4.84
C LYS A 202 -21.60 5.35 -3.52
N ALA A 203 -22.11 4.67 -2.49
CA ALA A 203 -21.41 4.53 -1.22
C ALA A 203 -20.13 3.68 -1.36
N LEU A 204 -20.25 2.54 -2.04
CA LEU A 204 -19.12 1.67 -2.36
C LEU A 204 -18.06 2.38 -3.22
N PHE A 205 -18.50 3.16 -4.21
CA PHE A 205 -17.63 3.97 -5.04
C PHE A 205 -16.89 5.04 -4.23
N THR A 206 -17.57 5.71 -3.29
CA THR A 206 -16.96 6.71 -2.41
C THR A 206 -15.84 6.10 -1.56
N PHE A 207 -16.13 4.94 -0.97
CA PHE A 207 -15.17 4.19 -0.15
C PHE A 207 -13.96 3.72 -0.94
N ALA A 208 -14.20 3.04 -2.07
CA ALA A 208 -13.14 2.54 -2.93
C ALA A 208 -12.27 3.68 -3.49
N SER A 209 -12.90 4.81 -3.86
CA SER A 209 -12.18 5.98 -4.38
C SER A 209 -11.27 6.60 -3.33
N ALA A 210 -11.71 6.70 -2.07
CA ALA A 210 -10.86 7.22 -0.99
C ALA A 210 -9.61 6.35 -0.79
N ILE A 211 -9.78 5.02 -0.81
CA ILE A 211 -8.66 4.07 -0.71
C ILE A 211 -7.73 4.19 -1.92
N LYS A 212 -8.29 4.18 -3.13
CA LYS A 212 -7.54 4.29 -4.39
C LYS A 212 -6.69 5.56 -4.44
N ILE A 213 -7.29 6.73 -4.14
CA ILE A 213 -6.59 8.01 -4.16
C ILE A 213 -5.45 8.02 -3.15
N ALA A 214 -5.70 7.56 -1.91
CA ALA A 214 -4.67 7.52 -0.87
C ALA A 214 -3.52 6.56 -1.25
N ALA A 215 -3.84 5.39 -1.79
CA ALA A 215 -2.85 4.41 -2.21
C ALA A 215 -2.00 4.91 -3.38
N GLN A 216 -2.61 5.58 -4.37
CA GLN A 216 -1.90 6.20 -5.49
C GLN A 216 -0.96 7.32 -5.01
N GLN A 217 -1.39 8.13 -4.04
CA GLN A 217 -0.52 9.15 -3.44
C GLN A 217 0.67 8.52 -2.73
N GLU A 218 0.47 7.42 -2.00
CA GLU A 218 1.56 6.73 -1.30
C GLU A 218 2.52 6.04 -2.27
N GLU A 219 2.00 5.44 -3.35
CA GLU A 219 2.82 4.89 -4.44
C GLU A 219 3.67 5.97 -5.11
N GLN A 220 3.10 7.15 -5.38
CA GLN A 220 3.85 8.28 -5.94
C GLN A 220 4.98 8.74 -5.02
N LYS A 221 4.74 8.82 -3.70
CA LYS A 221 5.79 9.13 -2.71
C LYS A 221 6.89 8.07 -2.71
N ARG A 222 6.52 6.79 -2.70
CA ARG A 222 7.46 5.67 -2.78
C ARG A 222 8.33 5.74 -4.03
N ASN A 223 7.71 5.94 -5.20
CA ASN A 223 8.41 6.04 -6.47
C ASN A 223 9.31 7.28 -6.57
N LYS A 224 8.94 8.38 -5.89
CA LYS A 224 9.82 9.55 -5.76
C LYS A 224 11.03 9.23 -4.88
N ALA A 225 10.80 8.66 -3.70
CA ALA A 225 11.87 8.30 -2.76
C ALA A 225 12.88 7.31 -3.37
N LEU A 226 12.40 6.35 -4.17
CA LEU A 226 13.26 5.42 -4.91
C LEU A 226 14.15 6.14 -5.93
N ARG A 227 13.56 7.03 -6.75
CA ARG A 227 14.32 7.83 -7.72
C ARG A 227 15.36 8.73 -7.06
N ASP A 228 15.01 9.37 -5.94
CA ASP A 228 15.91 10.22 -5.19
C ASP A 228 17.07 9.40 -4.59
N ALA A 229 16.80 8.19 -4.09
CA ALA A 229 17.82 7.26 -3.59
C ALA A 229 18.75 6.75 -4.69
N GLU A 230 18.22 6.37 -5.85
CA GLU A 230 19.00 5.97 -7.03
C GLU A 230 19.93 7.10 -7.49
N ALA A 231 19.43 8.33 -7.56
CA ALA A 231 20.22 9.50 -7.94
C ALA A 231 21.36 9.77 -6.94
N LEU A 232 21.12 9.59 -5.63
CA LEU A 232 22.16 9.71 -4.62
C LEU A 232 23.24 8.64 -4.76
N ILE A 233 22.84 7.39 -4.99
CA ILE A 233 23.79 6.29 -5.19
C ILE A 233 24.64 6.52 -6.44
N GLN A 234 24.02 6.92 -7.55
CA GLN A 234 24.72 7.23 -8.79
C GLN A 234 25.72 8.37 -8.60
N LYS A 235 25.34 9.44 -7.89
CA LYS A 235 26.23 10.56 -7.58
C LYS A 235 27.42 10.15 -6.71
N GLU A 236 27.23 9.26 -5.74
CA GLU A 236 28.32 8.71 -4.91
C GLU A 236 29.22 7.75 -5.70
N GLN A 237 28.67 6.95 -6.61
CA GLN A 237 29.46 6.12 -7.53
C GLN A 237 30.30 6.96 -8.49
N GLU A 238 29.75 8.05 -9.03
CA GLU A 238 30.47 9.01 -9.88
C GLU A 238 31.56 9.76 -9.14
N LYS A 239 31.35 10.13 -7.87
CA LYS A 239 32.40 10.71 -7.02
C LYS A 239 33.52 9.73 -6.77
N LYS A 240 33.21 8.47 -6.45
CA LYS A 240 34.21 7.42 -6.21
C LYS A 240 35.01 7.10 -7.48
N SER A 241 34.36 7.02 -8.64
CA SER A 241 35.05 6.77 -9.91
C SER A 241 35.97 7.93 -10.32
N ARG A 242 35.56 9.18 -10.06
CA ARG A 242 36.42 10.36 -10.24
C ARG A 242 37.59 10.40 -9.27
N ALA A 243 37.38 10.00 -8.00
CA ALA A 243 38.45 9.92 -7.02
C ALA A 243 39.48 8.83 -7.37
N SER A 244 39.04 7.65 -7.85
CA SER A 244 39.93 6.57 -8.31
C SER A 244 40.66 6.88 -9.62
N ALA A 245 40.11 7.76 -10.47
CA ALA A 245 40.78 8.25 -11.68
C ALA A 245 41.83 9.34 -11.38
N SER A 246 41.89 9.83 -10.14
CA SER A 246 42.75 10.94 -9.72
C SER A 246 43.97 10.50 -8.90
N GLU A 247 44.19 9.20 -8.67
CA GLU A 247 45.43 8.70 -8.07
C GLU A 247 46.58 8.81 -9.09
N PRO A 248 47.62 9.64 -8.86
CA PRO A 248 48.75 9.71 -9.77
C PRO A 248 49.63 8.46 -9.61
N LEU A 249 50.03 7.87 -10.74
CA LEU A 249 51.16 6.95 -10.85
C LEU A 249 52.44 7.61 -10.28
N GLN A 250 52.70 7.46 -8.99
CA GLN A 250 53.99 7.76 -8.37
C GLN A 250 54.40 6.66 -7.41
N ALA A 251 55.21 5.71 -7.89
CA ALA A 251 56.50 5.35 -7.30
C ALA A 251 57.06 4.07 -7.95
N GLN A 252 57.66 4.18 -9.14
CA GLN A 252 58.79 3.34 -9.52
C GLN A 252 59.92 4.27 -9.97
N ARG A 253 60.79 4.66 -9.02
CA ARG A 253 62.10 5.21 -9.36
C ARG A 253 63.06 4.03 -9.58
N PRO A 254 63.84 4.01 -10.67
CA PRO A 254 64.86 3.00 -10.88
C PRO A 254 66.01 3.22 -9.89
N ALA A 255 66.42 2.18 -9.19
CA ALA A 255 67.61 2.19 -8.34
C ALA A 255 68.86 2.24 -9.24
N VAL A 256 69.42 3.44 -9.45
CA VAL A 256 70.75 3.63 -10.01
C VAL A 256 71.76 3.35 -8.90
N ASN A 257 72.36 2.16 -8.92
CA ASN A 257 73.44 1.81 -8.01
C ASN A 257 74.76 2.33 -8.61
N GLN A 258 75.23 3.48 -8.13
CA GLN A 258 76.55 4.01 -8.45
C GLN A 258 77.61 3.22 -7.68
N GLN A 259 78.57 2.64 -8.41
CA GLN A 259 79.86 2.25 -7.84
C GLN A 259 80.60 3.49 -7.33
N PRO A 260 81.41 3.35 -6.27
CA PRO A 260 82.64 4.11 -6.15
C PRO A 260 83.85 3.18 -6.08
N THR A 261 84.76 3.38 -7.02
CA THR A 261 86.19 3.06 -6.91
C THR A 261 86.87 3.95 -5.86
N THR A 262 87.87 3.38 -5.16
CA THR A 262 89.05 3.93 -4.44
C THR A 262 89.20 3.19 -3.10
N ASN A 263 90.33 2.62 -2.68
CA ASN A 263 91.72 2.53 -3.17
C ASN A 263 92.22 1.09 -3.02
#